data_AF-A0A2N5M919-F1
#
_entry.id   AF-A0A2N5M919-F1
#
_cell.length_a   1.000
_cell.length_b   1.000
_cell.length_c   1.000
_cell.angle_alpha   90.00
_cell.angle_beta   90.00
_cell.angle_gamma   90.00
#
_symmetry.space_group_name_H-M   'P 1'
#
loop_
_entity.id
_entity.type
_entity.pdbx_description
1 polymer ?
#
loop_
_entity_poly.entity_id
_entity_poly.type
_entity_poly.pdbx_seq_one_letter_code
_entity_poly.pdbx_strand_id
1 'polypeptide(L)'
;MTLTTQFYTLLSIIGMGCCFGAALDTYNVFLNRSKRSSWVVFINDFLFWIIQGLVTFYVLFLVNEGELRFYLFLALICGFSAYQALLKKLYLRLLKAWISLTRKIYTFMIRLFSLLFVKPLQWLVFALIGILLSFGKVLFFLAKLILKPILSIIKGLLKPFFWIAKKMINWLPNSVTSRLRALLNRLAVFSRDIHKKWFGWFKRTKK
;
A
#
# COMPACT_ATOMS: atom_id res chain seq x y z
N MET A 1 -18.07 -49.75 37.65
CA MET A 1 -18.82 -48.70 36.92
C MET A 1 -20.29 -48.77 37.30
N THR A 2 -20.87 -47.71 37.84
CA THR A 2 -22.32 -47.60 38.10
C THR A 2 -23.06 -47.18 36.82
N LEU A 3 -24.35 -47.47 36.70
CA LEU A 3 -25.16 -47.06 35.53
C LEU A 3 -25.06 -45.56 35.24
N THR A 4 -25.02 -44.74 36.30
CA THR A 4 -24.86 -43.29 36.22
C THR A 4 -23.55 -42.87 35.57
N THR A 5 -22.43 -43.52 35.92
CA THR A 5 -21.13 -43.24 35.29
C THR A 5 -21.13 -43.60 33.80
N GLN A 6 -21.83 -44.67 33.41
CA GLN A 6 -21.96 -45.05 32.01
C GLN A 6 -22.79 -44.05 31.20
N PHE A 7 -23.90 -43.55 31.75
CA PHE A 7 -24.69 -42.49 31.11
C PHE A 7 -23.91 -41.20 30.94
N TYR A 8 -23.16 -40.78 31.97
CA TYR A 8 -22.29 -39.61 31.88
C TYR A 8 -21.20 -39.78 30.81
N THR A 9 -20.64 -40.98 30.72
CA THR A 9 -19.67 -41.36 29.69
C THR A 9 -20.25 -41.25 28.30
N LEU A 10 -21.43 -41.82 28.10
CA LEU A 10 -22.12 -41.79 26.83
C LEU A 10 -22.42 -40.35 26.38
N LEU A 11 -22.97 -39.53 27.27
CA LEU A 11 -23.35 -38.16 26.97
C LEU A 11 -22.12 -37.29 26.66
N SER A 12 -21.03 -37.47 27.41
CA SER A 12 -19.76 -36.76 27.18
C SER A 12 -19.19 -37.08 25.80
N ILE A 13 -19.30 -38.32 25.34
CA ILE A 13 -18.77 -38.76 24.04
C ILE A 13 -19.67 -38.32 22.89
N ILE A 14 -20.99 -38.32 23.08
CA ILE A 14 -21.93 -37.69 22.14
C ILE A 14 -21.60 -36.20 22.01
N GLY A 15 -21.40 -35.51 23.14
CA GLY A 15 -20.97 -34.11 23.18
C GLY A 15 -19.65 -33.88 22.44
N MET A 16 -18.67 -34.77 22.64
CA MET A 16 -17.40 -34.74 21.93
C MET A 16 -17.56 -34.93 20.42
N GLY A 17 -18.47 -35.81 19.98
CA GLY A 17 -18.84 -35.97 18.57
C GLY A 17 -19.45 -34.69 17.97
N CYS A 18 -20.28 -33.99 18.75
CA CYS A 18 -20.79 -32.68 18.36
C CYS A 18 -19.69 -31.62 18.27
N CYS A 19 -18.80 -31.56 19.26
CA CYS A 19 -17.63 -30.66 19.26
C CYS A 19 -16.69 -30.94 18.09
N PHE A 20 -16.49 -32.21 17.74
CA PHE A 20 -15.72 -32.61 16.57
C PHE A 20 -16.33 -32.06 15.28
N GLY A 21 -17.65 -32.21 15.10
CA GLY A 21 -18.36 -31.65 13.95
C GLY A 21 -18.22 -30.14 13.86
N ALA A 22 -18.37 -29.44 14.99
CA ALA A 22 -18.16 -28.00 15.07
C ALA A 22 -16.73 -27.60 14.68
N ALA A 23 -15.72 -28.24 15.27
CA ALA A 23 -14.31 -27.96 15.00
C ALA A 23 -13.95 -28.20 13.53
N LEU A 24 -14.48 -29.27 12.92
CA LEU A 24 -14.27 -29.58 11.50
C LEU A 24 -14.89 -28.51 10.59
N ASP A 25 -16.11 -28.06 10.89
CA ASP A 25 -16.75 -26.99 10.13
C ASP A 25 -16.03 -25.64 10.31
N THR A 26 -15.57 -25.31 11.53
CA THR A 26 -14.71 -24.13 11.77
C THR A 26 -13.45 -24.20 10.91
N TYR A 27 -12.76 -25.33 10.98
CA TYR A 27 -11.52 -25.58 10.27
C TYR A 27 -11.71 -25.41 8.75
N ASN A 28 -12.76 -25.98 8.17
CA ASN A 28 -13.06 -25.84 6.75
C ASN A 28 -13.33 -24.38 6.34
N VAL A 29 -14.03 -23.60 7.18
CA VAL A 29 -14.30 -22.17 6.91
C VAL A 29 -13.01 -21.35 6.90
N PHE A 30 -12.08 -21.61 7.81
CA PHE A 30 -10.80 -20.87 7.88
C PHE A 30 -9.78 -21.31 6.82
N LEU A 31 -9.72 -22.60 6.50
CA LEU A 31 -8.72 -23.13 5.58
C LEU A 31 -8.98 -22.71 4.12
N ASN A 32 -10.25 -22.55 3.74
CA ASN A 32 -10.71 -22.14 2.42
C ASN A 32 -9.93 -22.82 1.28
N ARG A 33 -10.11 -24.15 1.17
CA ARG A 33 -9.28 -25.10 0.38
C ARG A 33 -8.94 -24.64 -1.04
N SER A 34 -9.84 -23.92 -1.72
CA SER A 34 -9.63 -23.47 -3.10
C SER A 34 -8.54 -22.40 -3.27
N LYS A 35 -8.22 -21.62 -2.23
CA LYS A 35 -7.27 -20.50 -2.34
C LYS A 35 -5.88 -20.81 -1.79
N ARG A 36 -5.71 -21.92 -1.07
CA ARG A 36 -4.52 -22.20 -0.27
C ARG A 36 -3.69 -23.30 -0.93
N SER A 37 -2.36 -23.15 -0.90
CA SER A 37 -1.42 -24.13 -1.45
C SER A 37 -1.63 -25.52 -0.84
N SER A 38 -1.57 -26.56 -1.67
CA SER A 38 -1.84 -27.95 -1.28
C SER A 38 -0.96 -28.43 -0.12
N TRP A 39 0.30 -27.97 -0.05
CA TRP A 39 1.21 -28.29 1.06
C TRP A 39 0.72 -27.74 2.41
N VAL A 40 0.16 -26.53 2.43
CA VAL A 40 -0.35 -25.91 3.65
C VAL A 40 -1.64 -26.59 4.09
N VAL A 41 -2.49 -27.01 3.14
CA VAL A 41 -3.69 -27.81 3.43
C VAL A 41 -3.30 -29.15 4.05
N PHE A 42 -2.29 -29.83 3.50
CA PHE A 42 -1.82 -31.11 4.01
C PHE A 42 -1.30 -31.04 5.45
N ILE A 43 -0.42 -30.06 5.75
CA ILE A 43 0.13 -29.89 7.11
C ILE A 43 -0.99 -29.57 8.11
N ASN A 44 -1.93 -28.71 7.73
CA ASN A 44 -3.05 -28.37 8.60
C ASN A 44 -4.02 -29.54 8.80
N ASP A 45 -4.29 -30.34 7.75
CA ASP A 45 -5.15 -31.53 7.86
C ASP A 45 -4.48 -32.54 8.82
N PHE A 46 -3.17 -32.78 8.67
CA PHE A 46 -2.41 -33.64 9.57
C PHE A 46 -2.45 -33.15 11.03
N LEU A 47 -2.18 -31.86 11.26
CA LEU A 47 -2.21 -31.27 12.60
C LEU A 47 -3.61 -31.32 13.22
N PHE A 48 -4.65 -31.07 12.42
CA PHE A 48 -6.04 -31.15 12.86
C PHE A 48 -6.39 -32.56 13.34
N TRP A 49 -6.06 -33.59 12.56
CA TRP A 49 -6.34 -34.98 12.95
C TRP A 49 -5.57 -35.41 14.19
N ILE A 50 -4.31 -34.99 14.36
CA ILE A 50 -3.54 -35.26 15.58
C ILE A 50 -4.20 -34.61 16.79
N ILE A 51 -4.46 -33.30 16.73
CA ILE A 51 -5.06 -32.56 17.84
C ILE A 51 -6.41 -33.18 18.19
N GLN A 52 -7.24 -33.46 17.19
CA GLN A 52 -8.55 -34.04 17.42
C GLN A 52 -8.48 -35.45 18.02
N GLY A 53 -7.55 -36.29 17.54
CA GLY A 53 -7.30 -37.60 18.11
C GLY A 53 -6.88 -37.51 19.58
N LEU A 54 -5.95 -36.60 19.90
CA LEU A 54 -5.50 -36.35 21.28
C LEU A 54 -6.63 -35.83 22.18
N VAL A 55 -7.44 -34.88 21.71
CA VAL A 55 -8.58 -34.37 22.49
C VAL A 55 -9.62 -35.47 22.72
N THR A 56 -9.90 -36.29 21.70
CA THR A 56 -10.85 -37.41 21.82
C THR A 56 -10.35 -38.45 22.81
N PHE A 57 -9.06 -38.81 22.72
CA PHE A 57 -8.43 -39.72 23.67
C PHE A 57 -8.39 -39.16 25.09
N TYR A 58 -8.10 -37.86 25.25
CA TYR A 58 -8.09 -37.20 26.56
C TYR A 58 -9.47 -37.21 27.23
N VAL A 59 -10.53 -36.90 26.48
CA VAL A 59 -11.90 -36.98 27.00
C VAL A 59 -12.25 -38.42 27.35
N LEU A 60 -11.85 -39.39 26.53
CA LEU A 60 -12.04 -40.81 26.83
C LEU A 60 -11.31 -41.25 28.11
N PHE A 61 -10.08 -40.76 28.28
CA PHE A 61 -9.25 -41.01 29.46
C PHE A 61 -9.89 -40.45 30.73
N LEU A 62 -10.38 -39.21 30.67
CA LEU A 62 -11.01 -38.55 31.82
C LEU A 62 -12.30 -39.25 32.27
N VAL A 63 -13.05 -39.80 31.32
CA VAL A 63 -14.43 -40.23 31.57
C VAL A 63 -14.56 -41.75 31.72
N ASN A 64 -13.67 -42.54 31.12
CA ASN A 64 -13.71 -44.00 31.14
C ASN A 64 -12.33 -44.64 31.43
N GLU A 65 -11.41 -43.89 32.03
CA GLU A 65 -10.02 -44.31 32.30
C GLU A 65 -9.25 -44.80 31.06
N GLY A 66 -9.71 -44.42 29.86
CA GLY A 66 -9.09 -44.81 28.59
C GLY A 66 -9.50 -46.19 28.10
N GLU A 67 -10.49 -46.85 28.72
CA GLU A 67 -11.03 -48.10 28.20
C GLU A 67 -11.76 -47.85 26.87
N LEU A 68 -11.20 -48.39 25.79
CA LEU A 68 -11.82 -48.37 24.47
C LEU A 68 -12.90 -49.44 24.36
N ARG A 69 -14.17 -49.01 24.38
CA ARG A 69 -15.33 -49.89 24.19
C ARG A 69 -16.07 -49.54 22.91
N PHE A 70 -16.58 -50.55 22.20
CA PHE A 70 -17.17 -50.37 20.87
C PHE A 70 -18.36 -49.38 20.84
N TYR A 71 -19.21 -49.39 21.88
CA TYR A 71 -20.35 -48.48 21.96
C TYR A 71 -19.94 -47.00 22.08
N LEU A 72 -18.72 -46.70 22.55
CA LEU A 72 -18.20 -45.33 22.65
C LEU A 72 -17.92 -44.76 21.25
N PHE A 73 -17.42 -45.58 20.32
CA PHE A 73 -17.28 -45.19 18.92
C PHE A 73 -18.63 -44.91 18.27
N LEU A 74 -19.63 -45.76 18.56
CA LEU A 74 -20.99 -45.56 18.07
C LEU A 74 -21.59 -44.25 18.61
N ALA A 75 -21.38 -43.95 19.89
CA ALA A 75 -21.81 -42.71 20.52
C ALA A 75 -21.14 -41.48 19.89
N LEU A 76 -19.85 -41.56 19.56
CA LEU A 76 -19.12 -40.48 18.89
C LEU A 76 -19.68 -40.20 17.48
N ILE A 77 -19.89 -41.25 16.69
CA ILE A 77 -20.48 -41.15 15.34
C ILE A 77 -21.92 -40.61 15.42
N CYS A 78 -22.68 -41.07 16.41
CA CYS A 78 -24.04 -40.59 16.66
C CYS A 78 -24.04 -39.10 17.00
N GLY A 79 -23.17 -38.65 17.92
CA GLY A 79 -23.01 -37.24 18.26
C GLY A 79 -22.61 -36.38 17.06
N PHE A 80 -21.65 -36.84 16.27
CA PHE A 80 -21.26 -36.15 15.03
C PHE A 80 -22.42 -36.05 14.03
N SER A 81 -23.19 -37.12 13.86
CA SER A 81 -24.35 -37.14 12.97
C SER A 81 -25.47 -36.22 13.46
N ALA A 82 -25.72 -36.20 14.78
CA ALA A 82 -26.66 -35.29 15.41
C ALA A 82 -26.25 -33.82 15.18
N TYR A 83 -24.97 -33.50 15.33
CA TYR A 83 -24.45 -32.17 15.00
C TYR A 83 -24.69 -31.82 13.53
N GLN A 84 -24.35 -32.72 12.61
CA GLN A 84 -24.48 -32.48 11.17
C GLN A 84 -25.95 -32.22 10.77
N ALA A 85 -26.89 -32.96 11.35
CA ALA A 85 -28.32 -32.84 11.04
C ALA A 85 -28.98 -31.61 11.69
N LEU A 86 -28.69 -31.34 12.96
CA LEU A 86 -29.44 -30.37 13.77
C LEU A 86 -28.69 -29.04 13.94
N LEU A 87 -27.40 -29.09 14.26
CA LEU A 87 -26.65 -27.93 14.75
C LEU A 87 -25.85 -27.22 13.67
N LYS A 88 -25.43 -27.92 12.61
CA LYS A 88 -24.58 -27.39 11.55
C LYS A 88 -25.06 -26.06 10.98
N LYS A 89 -26.33 -25.97 10.60
CA LYS A 89 -26.89 -24.77 9.97
C LYS A 89 -26.87 -23.57 10.91
N LEU A 90 -27.21 -23.78 12.19
CA LEU A 90 -27.18 -22.76 13.22
C LEU A 90 -25.73 -22.32 13.50
N TYR A 91 -24.84 -23.29 13.70
CA TYR A 91 -23.42 -23.07 13.97
C TYR A 91 -22.75 -22.25 12.87
N LEU A 92 -22.90 -22.65 11.61
CA LEU A 92 -22.31 -21.92 10.47
C LEU A 92 -22.89 -20.51 10.31
N ARG A 93 -24.18 -20.30 10.62
CA ARG A 93 -24.80 -18.97 10.60
C ARG A 93 -24.18 -18.07 11.67
N LEU A 94 -24.04 -18.58 12.89
CA LEU A 94 -23.38 -17.86 13.98
C LEU A 94 -21.92 -17.56 13.64
N LEU A 95 -21.17 -18.56 13.17
CA LEU A 95 -19.76 -18.40 12.81
C LEU A 95 -19.58 -17.33 11.72
N LYS A 96 -20.39 -17.34 10.67
CA LYS A 96 -20.35 -16.30 9.62
C LYS A 96 -20.77 -14.94 10.15
N ALA A 97 -21.77 -14.87 11.04
CA ALA A 97 -22.17 -13.63 11.67
C ALA A 97 -21.01 -13.03 12.48
N TRP A 98 -20.34 -13.85 13.30
CA TRP A 98 -19.14 -13.47 14.05
C TRP A 98 -18.02 -12.95 13.15
N ILE A 99 -17.65 -13.70 12.11
CA ILE A 99 -16.62 -13.27 11.15
C ILE A 99 -16.99 -11.92 10.51
N SER A 100 -18.26 -11.75 10.11
CA SER A 100 -18.74 -10.51 9.50
C SER A 100 -18.71 -9.33 10.48
N LEU A 101 -19.03 -9.57 11.75
CA LEU A 101 -19.01 -8.57 12.80
C LEU A 101 -17.57 -8.12 13.07
N THR A 102 -16.63 -9.05 13.23
CA THR A 102 -15.21 -8.75 13.41
C THR A 102 -14.67 -7.93 12.23
N ARG A 103 -15.02 -8.30 10.99
CA ARG A 103 -14.61 -7.53 9.80
C ARG A 103 -15.18 -6.11 9.79
N LYS A 104 -16.44 -5.94 10.18
CA LYS A 104 -17.08 -4.63 10.30
C LYS A 104 -16.38 -3.78 11.35
N ILE A 105 -16.11 -4.34 12.53
CA ILE A 105 -15.40 -3.65 13.62
C ILE A 105 -14.00 -3.24 13.15
N TYR A 106 -13.23 -4.14 12.53
CA TYR A 106 -11.91 -3.84 12.02
C TYR A 106 -11.93 -2.71 10.97
N THR A 107 -12.86 -2.77 10.03
CA THR A 107 -13.02 -1.73 9.00
C THR A 107 -13.44 -0.40 9.63
N PHE A 108 -14.31 -0.44 10.62
CA PHE A 108 -14.73 0.74 11.38
C PHE A 108 -13.54 1.38 12.10
N MET A 109 -12.68 0.59 12.76
CA MET A 109 -11.47 1.08 13.43
C MET A 109 -10.49 1.72 12.45
N ILE A 110 -10.22 1.09 11.31
CA ILE A 110 -9.36 1.69 10.28
C ILE A 110 -9.95 2.99 9.75
N ARG A 111 -11.26 3.03 9.48
CA ARG A 111 -11.92 4.24 9.00
C ARG A 111 -11.81 5.36 10.03
N LEU A 112 -12.03 5.05 11.30
CA LEU A 112 -11.92 6.01 12.39
C LEU A 112 -10.48 6.55 12.50
N PHE A 113 -9.48 5.66 12.46
CA PHE A 113 -8.07 6.07 12.47
C PHE A 113 -7.70 6.90 11.22
N SER A 114 -8.16 6.52 10.04
CA SER A 114 -7.89 7.26 8.80
C SER A 114 -8.54 8.64 8.78
N LEU A 115 -9.74 8.77 9.35
CA LEU A 115 -10.45 10.04 9.42
C LEU A 115 -9.80 10.96 10.47
N LEU A 116 -9.36 10.39 11.59
CA LEU A 116 -8.78 11.15 12.69
C LEU A 116 -7.32 11.54 12.48
N PHE A 117 -6.53 10.73 11.76
CA PHE A 117 -5.09 10.98 11.59
C PHE A 117 -4.69 11.23 10.14
N VAL A 118 -5.12 10.38 9.20
CA VAL A 118 -4.63 10.46 7.80
C VAL A 118 -5.13 11.73 7.11
N LYS A 119 -6.43 12.04 7.23
CA LYS A 119 -7.01 13.25 6.62
C LYS A 119 -6.41 14.56 7.14
N PRO A 120 -6.28 14.82 8.45
CA PRO A 120 -5.68 16.06 8.93
C PRO A 120 -4.20 16.16 8.56
N LEU A 121 -3.46 15.04 8.55
CA LEU A 121 -2.06 15.03 8.15
C LEU A 121 -1.88 15.40 6.67
N GLN A 122 -2.74 14.87 5.79
CA GLN A 122 -2.72 15.25 4.37
C GLN A 122 -2.97 16.75 4.19
N TRP A 123 -3.96 17.31 4.90
CA TRP A 123 -4.25 18.75 4.82
C TRP A 123 -3.07 19.59 5.30
N LEU A 124 -2.40 19.18 6.38
CA LEU A 124 -1.16 19.82 6.86
C LEU A 124 -0.04 19.78 5.82
N VAL A 125 0.20 18.64 5.17
CA VAL A 125 1.23 18.51 4.13
C VAL A 125 0.91 19.42 2.93
N PHE A 126 -0.35 19.45 2.47
CA PHE A 126 -0.76 20.34 1.39
C PHE A 126 -0.62 21.82 1.78
N ALA A 127 -0.94 22.19 3.02
CA ALA A 127 -0.75 23.53 3.52
C ALA A 127 0.73 23.93 3.52
N LEU A 128 1.63 23.07 4.00
CA LEU A 128 3.07 23.31 4.01
C LEU A 128 3.65 23.47 2.59
N ILE A 129 3.29 22.58 1.66
CA ILE A 129 3.69 22.68 0.25
C ILE A 129 3.15 23.98 -0.36
N GLY A 130 1.90 24.34 -0.06
CA GLY A 130 1.28 25.58 -0.52
C GLY A 130 2.02 26.82 -0.05
N ILE A 131 2.47 26.84 1.22
CA ILE A 131 3.28 27.92 1.78
C ILE A 131 4.64 28.02 1.07
N LEU A 132 5.34 26.89 0.91
CA LEU A 132 6.67 26.85 0.27
C LEU A 132 6.61 27.34 -1.20
N LEU A 133 5.62 26.89 -1.96
CA LEU A 133 5.41 27.33 -3.35
C LEU A 133 5.05 28.81 -3.43
N SER A 134 4.23 29.30 -2.50
CA SER A 134 3.87 30.72 -2.43
C SER A 134 5.10 31.58 -2.17
N PHE A 135 5.96 31.17 -1.24
CA PHE A 135 7.22 31.85 -0.94
C PHE A 135 8.16 31.87 -2.16
N GLY A 136 8.29 30.74 -2.87
CA GLY A 136 9.06 30.67 -4.10
C GLY A 136 8.57 31.62 -5.20
N LYS A 137 7.25 31.79 -5.35
CA LYS A 137 6.67 32.77 -6.30
C LYS A 137 7.04 34.20 -5.95
N VAL A 138 6.99 34.56 -4.66
CA VAL A 138 7.39 35.89 -4.18
C VAL A 138 8.87 36.14 -4.46
N LEU A 139 9.73 35.17 -4.15
CA LEU A 139 11.17 35.27 -4.38
C LEU A 139 11.49 35.45 -5.88
N PHE A 140 10.83 34.70 -6.76
CA PHE A 140 10.98 34.84 -8.21
C PHE A 140 10.51 36.21 -8.71
N PHE A 141 9.43 36.75 -8.14
CA PHE A 141 8.94 38.09 -8.47
C PHE A 141 9.95 39.18 -8.08
N LEU A 142 10.53 39.10 -6.88
CA LEU A 142 11.59 40.00 -6.41
C LEU A 142 12.85 39.90 -7.28
N ALA A 143 13.31 38.69 -7.58
CA ALA A 143 14.45 38.48 -8.46
C ALA A 143 14.22 39.09 -9.85
N LYS A 144 13.00 38.92 -10.40
CA LYS A 144 12.62 39.50 -11.69
C LYS A 144 12.57 41.04 -11.64
N LEU A 145 12.16 41.62 -10.51
CA LEU A 145 12.12 43.07 -10.31
C LEU A 145 13.53 43.68 -10.38
N ILE A 146 14.53 42.99 -9.83
CA ILE A 146 15.93 43.45 -9.79
C ILE A 146 16.67 43.13 -11.11
N LEU A 147 16.45 41.93 -11.67
CA LEU A 147 17.18 41.47 -12.85
C LEU A 147 16.78 42.25 -14.13
N LYS A 148 15.50 42.61 -14.27
CA LYS A 148 15.00 43.38 -15.42
C LYS A 148 15.72 44.74 -15.62
N PRO A 149 15.82 45.63 -14.62
CA PRO A 149 16.48 46.91 -14.77
C PRO A 149 17.98 46.74 -15.03
N ILE A 150 18.66 45.81 -14.34
CA ILE A 150 20.09 45.52 -14.56
C ILE A 150 20.33 45.12 -16.02
N LEU A 151 19.54 44.19 -16.56
CA LEU A 151 19.67 43.77 -17.95
C LEU A 151 19.33 44.91 -18.94
N SER A 152 18.37 45.77 -18.60
CA SER A 152 18.05 46.95 -19.42
C SER A 152 19.17 47.98 -19.43
N ILE A 153 19.83 48.21 -18.30
CA ILE A 153 20.98 49.13 -18.18
C ILE A 153 22.17 48.58 -18.97
N ILE A 154 22.52 47.30 -18.82
CA ILE A 154 23.61 46.66 -19.57
C ILE A 154 23.37 46.75 -21.09
N LYS A 155 22.16 46.44 -21.55
CA LYS A 155 21.81 46.58 -22.98
C LYS A 155 21.83 48.04 -23.44
N GLY A 156 21.42 48.97 -22.58
CA GLY A 156 21.47 50.40 -22.82
C GLY A 156 22.90 50.90 -23.00
N LEU A 157 23.85 50.42 -22.19
CA LEU A 157 25.26 50.80 -22.22
C LEU A 157 26.03 50.16 -23.39
N LEU A 158 25.69 48.93 -23.77
CA LEU A 158 26.34 48.25 -24.89
C LEU A 158 25.92 48.79 -26.26
N LYS A 159 24.69 49.31 -26.40
CA LYS A 159 24.19 49.92 -27.65
C LYS A 159 25.06 51.06 -28.20
N PRO A 160 25.43 52.09 -27.41
CA PRO A 160 26.30 53.16 -27.90
C PRO A 160 27.71 52.65 -28.21
N PHE A 161 28.24 51.70 -27.45
CA PHE A 161 29.54 51.08 -27.75
C PHE A 161 29.53 50.38 -29.12
N PHE A 162 28.49 49.61 -29.43
CA PHE A 162 28.31 48.99 -30.75
C PHE A 162 28.10 50.02 -31.87
N TRP A 163 27.46 51.16 -31.59
CA TRP A 163 27.28 52.25 -32.56
C TRP A 163 28.59 52.97 -32.88
N ILE A 164 29.40 53.27 -31.86
CA ILE A 164 30.72 53.89 -32.00
C ILE A 164 31.67 52.95 -32.74
N ALA A 165 31.70 51.66 -32.39
CA ALA A 165 32.49 50.65 -33.10
C ALA A 165 32.11 50.56 -34.59
N LYS A 166 30.81 50.64 -34.91
CA LYS A 166 30.32 50.65 -36.30
C LYS A 166 30.74 51.92 -37.04
N LYS A 167 30.72 53.08 -36.38
CA LYS A 167 31.13 54.37 -36.95
C LYS A 167 32.64 54.43 -37.20
N MET A 168 33.46 53.93 -36.27
CA MET A 168 34.91 53.80 -36.46
C MET A 168 35.26 52.91 -37.66
N ILE A 169 34.56 51.79 -37.85
CA ILE A 169 34.81 50.88 -38.98
C ILE A 169 34.58 51.56 -40.34
N ASN A 170 33.71 52.57 -40.42
CA ASN A 170 33.47 53.31 -41.66
C ASN A 170 34.61 54.30 -42.02
N TRP A 171 35.54 54.56 -41.10
CA TRP A 171 36.67 55.47 -41.30
C TRP A 171 37.98 54.77 -41.65
N LEU A 172 38.03 53.43 -41.65
CA LEU A 172 39.22 52.68 -42.01
C LEU A 172 39.29 52.33 -43.51
N PRO A 173 40.50 52.20 -44.10
CA PRO A 173 40.69 51.80 -45.49
C PRO A 173 40.14 50.39 -45.78
N ASN A 174 39.66 50.17 -47.00
CA ASN A 174 38.87 48.99 -47.44
C ASN A 174 39.54 47.62 -47.15
N SER A 175 40.86 47.58 -47.03
CA SER A 175 41.62 46.36 -46.75
C SER A 175 41.48 45.86 -45.30
N VAL A 176 41.17 46.75 -44.34
CA VAL A 176 40.99 46.41 -42.92
C VAL A 176 39.51 46.25 -42.58
N THR A 177 38.64 47.03 -43.23
CA THR A 177 37.18 46.96 -43.00
C THR A 177 36.58 45.63 -43.40
N SER A 178 37.10 44.98 -44.46
CA SER A 178 36.66 43.64 -44.87
C SER A 178 36.95 42.56 -43.81
N ARG A 179 38.14 42.59 -43.18
CA ARG A 179 38.52 41.64 -42.11
C ARG A 179 37.74 41.90 -40.82
N LEU A 180 37.57 43.16 -40.44
CA LEU A 180 36.78 43.53 -39.25
C LEU A 180 35.30 43.20 -39.43
N ARG A 181 34.73 43.42 -40.63
CA ARG A 181 33.35 43.06 -40.95
C ARG A 181 33.16 41.53 -40.98
N ALA A 182 34.16 40.77 -41.42
CA ALA A 182 34.17 39.31 -41.32
C ALA A 182 34.21 38.82 -39.85
N LEU A 183 35.03 39.43 -38.98
CA LEU A 183 35.09 39.11 -37.55
C LEU A 183 33.79 39.49 -36.81
N LEU A 184 33.23 40.66 -37.10
CA LEU A 184 31.93 41.07 -36.56
C LEU A 184 30.81 40.13 -36.98
N ASN A 185 30.78 39.71 -38.25
CA ASN A 185 29.81 38.73 -38.71
C ASN A 185 30.01 37.38 -38.03
N ARG A 186 31.26 36.94 -37.80
CA ARG A 186 31.54 35.72 -37.01
C ARG A 186 31.08 35.84 -35.56
N LEU A 187 31.30 36.98 -34.91
CA LEU A 187 30.82 37.24 -33.53
C LEU A 187 29.29 37.36 -33.46
N ALA A 188 28.65 37.94 -34.47
CA ALA A 188 27.20 38.02 -34.57
C ALA A 188 26.57 36.63 -34.79
N VAL A 189 27.20 35.77 -35.60
CA VAL A 189 26.80 34.37 -35.77
C VAL A 189 27.03 33.58 -34.48
N PHE A 190 28.19 33.73 -33.83
CA PHE A 190 28.52 33.06 -32.57
C PHE A 190 27.56 33.45 -31.45
N SER A 191 27.22 34.73 -31.31
CA SER A 191 26.22 35.19 -30.34
C SER A 191 24.81 34.67 -30.65
N ARG A 192 24.41 34.58 -31.94
CA ARG A 192 23.15 33.94 -32.37
C ARG A 192 23.12 32.45 -32.04
N ASP A 193 24.21 31.72 -32.25
CA ASP A 193 24.31 30.29 -31.94
C ASP A 193 24.31 30.01 -30.44
N ILE A 194 25.00 30.83 -29.65
CA ILE A 194 24.91 30.77 -28.19
C ILE A 194 23.48 31.05 -27.73
N HIS A 195 22.83 32.08 -28.27
CA HIS A 195 21.44 32.39 -27.92
C HIS A 195 20.50 31.23 -28.29
N LYS A 196 20.66 30.61 -29.47
CA LYS A 196 19.89 29.42 -29.89
C LYS A 196 20.13 28.22 -28.99
N LYS A 197 21.38 27.91 -28.64
CA LYS A 197 21.72 26.80 -27.74
C LYS A 197 21.16 27.04 -26.33
N TRP A 198 21.29 28.26 -25.82
CA TRP A 198 20.81 28.61 -24.49
C TRP A 198 19.27 28.60 -24.40
N PHE A 199 18.57 29.15 -25.38
CA PHE A 199 17.10 29.07 -25.46
C PHE A 199 16.60 27.64 -25.70
N GLY A 200 17.31 26.85 -26.50
CA GLY A 200 17.01 25.42 -26.72
C GLY A 200 17.20 24.58 -25.46
N TRP A 201 18.22 24.87 -24.66
CA TRP A 201 18.46 24.23 -23.37
C TRP A 201 17.39 24.61 -22.34
N PHE A 202 17.01 25.89 -22.26
CA PHE A 202 15.93 26.39 -21.39
C PHE A 202 14.54 25.83 -21.73
N LYS A 203 14.30 25.47 -23.00
CA LYS A 203 13.05 24.84 -23.46
C LYS A 203 13.01 23.33 -23.17
N ARG A 204 14.19 22.70 -22.98
CA ARG A 204 14.34 21.28 -22.61
C ARG A 204 14.21 21.02 -21.12
N THR A 205 14.53 22.01 -20.27
CA THR A 205 14.44 21.92 -18.80
C THR A 205 13.08 22.32 -18.22
N LYS A 206 12.12 22.73 -19.05
CA LYS A 206 10.73 23.06 -18.69
C LYS A 206 9.71 21.96 -19.07
N LYS A 207 10.19 20.82 -19.54
CA LYS A 207 9.41 19.60 -19.81
C LYS A 207 9.82 18.55 -18.80
#